data_AF-A0A7Y8JY62-F1
#
_entry.id   AF-A0A7Y8JY62-F1
#
_cell.length_a   1.000
_cell.length_b   1.000
_cell.length_c   1.000
_cell.angle_alpha   90.00
_cell.angle_beta   90.00
_cell.angle_gamma   90.00
#
_symmetry.space_group_name_H-M   'P 1'
#
loop_
_entity.id
_entity.type
_entity.pdbx_description
1 polymer ?
#
loop_
_entity_poly.entity_id
_entity_poly.type
_entity_poly.pdbx_seq_one_letter_code
_entity_poly.pdbx_strand_id
1 'polypeptide(L)'
;MHSALRSGITLIVILLLFLAFNLVWIGKIPNIRWDFSQQKLYTLSPAAHQLAATLEGPVDLYFFNDQLHPKRNSIEKRFGLRVEDLLKEYEKAASGRINLHIIHPAPFSEDAYKAGLFGLDDQYGLFGLIGTRAGQSAQRIEAFSSDREALLEYEIGHLLQNLSNPEPRSVGLLSGVSINKSAGRLLTQLRGHFNVMELAPHLERMPQGIKTLMVIHPEKLPDRALYAIDQFVLGGGKIVVFTEPSSGAPTRFGSMLAGWGVHLQTDGILVDTTYTIPQGLLALPREATNANDISSGRVNALTMSSVGALARAEKVRTRFTPLLQGSAQSRWVIAGISVPADKASPEAQRAVIAARIEGPAYSAFTDGIGGLPAGLQKASQIHAVVVADADMLSDALNDPGNNDNIRFALNILDNLAAPEALADIRPRSMTGHTLHVLKAMGAAAEQHYREKAGELELSLERTEREWQTLHPQAVTLTPQSVDISTRLQALNKERLRLPMELHGLKVEAYAELQRLKFIIKLVLIAAVPLVLCLIAWALLLYQNRRRTLPPVAFD
;
A
#
# COMPACT_ATOMS: atom_id res chain seq x y z
N MET A 1 52.40 36.65 28.08
CA MET A 1 51.00 37.12 28.09
C MET A 1 50.53 37.74 26.77
N HIS A 2 51.41 38.26 25.90
CA HIS A 2 51.00 38.86 24.62
C HIS A 2 50.57 37.86 23.51
N SER A 3 50.99 36.59 23.54
CA SER A 3 50.55 35.60 22.52
C SER A 3 49.12 35.09 22.73
N ALA A 4 48.67 34.94 23.98
CA ALA A 4 47.31 34.52 24.31
C ALA A 4 46.27 35.60 23.92
N LEU A 5 46.60 36.88 24.14
CA LEU A 5 45.75 38.01 23.77
C LEU A 5 45.62 38.13 22.24
N ARG A 6 46.73 37.97 21.51
CA ARG A 6 46.73 37.95 20.03
C ARG A 6 45.89 36.80 19.49
N SER A 7 46.04 35.61 20.07
CA SER A 7 45.27 34.42 19.69
C SER A 7 43.77 34.59 19.92
N GLY A 8 43.38 35.25 21.02
CA GLY A 8 41.98 35.56 21.32
C GLY A 8 41.38 36.55 20.33
N ILE A 9 42.12 37.60 19.96
CA ILE A 9 41.66 38.60 18.99
C ILE A 9 41.51 37.98 17.59
N THR A 10 42.44 37.13 17.13
CA THR A 10 42.25 36.44 15.84
C THR A 10 41.04 35.51 15.85
N LEU A 11 40.77 34.84 16.98
CA LEU A 11 39.61 33.96 17.10
C LEU A 11 38.29 34.74 17.03
N ILE A 12 38.23 35.91 17.68
CA ILE A 12 37.08 36.81 17.64
C ILE A 12 36.86 37.36 16.23
N VAL A 13 37.92 37.78 15.54
CA VAL A 13 37.83 38.30 14.17
C VAL A 13 37.39 37.21 13.19
N ILE A 14 37.91 35.99 13.32
CA ILE A 14 37.48 34.84 12.52
C ILE A 14 36.02 34.49 12.82
N LEU A 15 35.60 34.51 14.10
CA LEU A 15 34.22 34.27 14.49
C LEU A 15 33.27 35.32 13.88
N LEU A 16 33.65 36.60 13.93
CA LEU A 16 32.88 37.69 13.35
C LEU A 16 32.80 37.60 11.82
N LEU A 17 33.89 37.25 11.15
CA LEU A 17 33.91 37.00 9.70
C LEU A 17 33.07 35.78 9.33
N PHE A 18 33.14 34.70 10.11
CA PHE A 18 32.30 33.52 9.93
C PHE A 18 30.82 33.85 10.11
N LEU A 19 30.48 34.63 11.14
CA LEU A 19 29.10 35.05 11.42
C LEU A 19 28.57 35.96 10.30
N ALA A 20 29.37 36.93 9.85
CA ALA A 20 29.03 37.81 8.73
C ALA A 20 28.89 37.04 7.41
N PHE A 21 29.78 36.06 7.17
CA PHE A 21 29.67 35.17 6.02
C PHE A 21 28.38 34.34 6.08
N ASN A 22 28.07 33.74 7.24
CA ASN A 22 26.84 32.96 7.43
C ASN A 22 25.58 33.85 7.25
N LEU A 23 25.58 35.08 7.78
CA LEU A 23 24.43 35.98 7.68
C LEU A 23 24.14 36.43 6.23
N VAL A 24 25.19 36.68 5.44
CA VAL A 24 25.07 37.27 4.09
C VAL A 24 24.99 36.22 2.99
N TRP A 25 25.75 35.13 3.11
CA TRP A 25 25.91 34.15 2.03
C TRP A 25 24.92 32.99 2.13
N ILE A 26 24.41 32.63 3.32
CA ILE A 26 23.47 31.51 3.46
C ILE A 26 22.17 31.72 2.65
N GLY A 27 21.74 32.97 2.47
CA GLY A 27 20.55 33.33 1.67
C GLY A 27 20.80 33.50 0.17
N LYS A 28 22.08 33.57 -0.26
CA LYS A 28 22.47 33.77 -1.67
C LYS A 28 23.02 32.52 -2.35
N ILE A 29 23.35 31.48 -1.58
CA ILE A 29 23.72 30.19 -2.14
C ILE A 29 22.45 29.60 -2.78
N PRO A 30 22.44 29.26 -4.09
CA PRO A 30 21.31 28.56 -4.67
C PRO A 30 21.05 27.32 -3.81
N ASN A 31 19.78 27.04 -3.49
CA ASN A 31 19.37 25.95 -2.62
C ASN A 31 19.65 24.60 -3.32
N ILE A 32 20.93 24.30 -3.50
CA ILE A 32 21.49 23.09 -4.05
C ILE A 32 21.35 22.07 -2.91
N ARG A 33 20.14 21.53 -2.79
CA ARG A 33 19.83 20.40 -1.95
C ARG A 33 20.40 19.17 -2.66
N TRP A 34 21.64 18.82 -2.34
CA TRP A 34 22.16 17.51 -2.73
C TRP A 34 21.43 16.47 -1.90
N ASP A 35 20.51 15.77 -2.56
CA ASP A 35 19.82 14.65 -1.95
C ASP A 35 20.77 13.46 -1.88
N PHE A 36 21.46 13.33 -0.75
CA PHE A 36 22.33 12.19 -0.43
C PHE A 36 21.55 10.97 0.06
N SER A 37 20.21 11.00 0.08
CA SER A 37 19.44 9.80 0.42
C SER A 37 19.65 8.74 -0.65
N GLN A 38 19.80 7.48 -0.23
CA GLN A 38 20.06 6.36 -1.14
C GLN A 38 19.01 6.21 -2.26
N GLN A 39 17.81 6.74 -2.07
CA GLN A 39 16.68 6.64 -3.01
C GLN A 39 16.27 7.99 -3.62
N LYS A 40 17.08 9.04 -3.45
CA LYS A 40 16.77 10.41 -3.88
C LYS A 40 15.34 10.87 -3.52
N LEU A 41 14.94 10.61 -2.29
CA LEU A 41 13.59 10.76 -1.75
C LEU A 41 13.03 12.19 -1.77
N TYR A 42 13.85 13.19 -2.07
CA TYR A 42 13.54 14.62 -2.10
C TYR A 42 13.73 15.22 -3.49
N THR A 43 13.84 14.39 -4.53
CA THR A 43 13.87 14.83 -5.94
C THR A 43 12.85 14.04 -6.73
N LEU A 44 12.25 14.64 -7.76
CA LEU A 44 11.28 13.96 -8.62
C LEU A 44 11.90 12.80 -9.40
N SER A 45 11.09 11.76 -9.64
CA SER A 45 11.47 10.71 -10.59
C SER A 45 11.56 11.28 -12.01
N PRO A 46 12.35 10.67 -12.92
CA PRO A 46 12.44 11.13 -14.31
C PRO A 46 11.06 11.22 -14.98
N ALA A 47 10.19 10.26 -14.73
CA ALA A 47 8.82 10.24 -15.26
C ALA A 47 7.95 11.37 -14.68
N ALA A 48 7.99 11.60 -13.37
CA ALA A 48 7.26 12.70 -12.73
C ALA A 48 7.76 14.07 -13.20
N HIS A 49 9.07 14.24 -13.36
CA HIS A 49 9.66 15.45 -13.92
C HIS A 49 9.21 15.69 -15.36
N GLN A 50 9.20 14.63 -16.19
CA GLN A 50 8.73 14.74 -17.57
C GLN A 50 7.25 15.13 -17.62
N LEU A 51 6.40 14.49 -16.82
CA LEU A 51 4.97 14.80 -16.73
C LEU A 51 4.74 16.28 -16.37
N ALA A 52 5.47 16.80 -15.39
CA ALA A 52 5.39 18.22 -15.01
C ALA A 52 5.88 19.15 -16.13
N ALA A 53 6.97 18.79 -16.81
CA ALA A 53 7.57 19.60 -17.87
C ALA A 53 6.72 19.64 -19.15
N THR A 54 5.89 18.63 -19.42
CA THR A 54 5.04 18.52 -20.62
C THR A 54 3.61 19.01 -20.41
N LEU A 55 3.30 19.66 -19.29
CA LEU A 55 1.96 20.22 -19.07
C LEU A 55 1.58 21.21 -20.18
N GLU A 56 0.37 21.07 -20.72
CA GLU A 56 -0.10 21.84 -21.88
C GLU A 56 -0.55 23.26 -21.52
N GLY A 57 -0.80 23.56 -20.25
CA GLY A 57 -1.23 24.89 -19.81
C GLY A 57 -1.05 25.12 -18.30
N PRO A 58 -1.31 26.35 -17.83
CA PRO A 58 -1.18 26.69 -16.42
C PRO A 58 -2.23 25.97 -15.58
N VAL A 59 -1.81 25.50 -14.41
CA VAL A 59 -2.63 24.83 -13.39
C VAL A 59 -2.36 25.47 -12.04
N ASP A 60 -3.41 25.79 -11.31
CA ASP A 60 -3.29 26.28 -9.93
C ASP A 60 -3.46 25.11 -8.96
N LEU A 61 -2.49 24.95 -8.06
CA LEU A 61 -2.49 23.91 -7.04
C LEU A 61 -2.61 24.56 -5.65
N TYR A 62 -3.67 24.25 -4.93
CA TYR A 62 -3.90 24.71 -3.56
C TYR A 62 -3.64 23.55 -2.59
N PHE A 63 -2.51 23.60 -1.92
CA PHE A 63 -2.11 22.63 -0.91
C PHE A 63 -2.52 23.12 0.48
N PHE A 64 -3.37 22.35 1.15
CA PHE A 64 -3.85 22.64 2.49
C PHE A 64 -3.17 21.73 3.50
N ASN A 65 -2.67 22.32 4.59
CA ASN A 65 -1.92 21.59 5.61
C ASN A 65 -2.04 22.26 6.98
N ASP A 66 -3.04 21.89 7.79
CA ASP A 66 -3.06 22.31 9.20
C ASP A 66 -2.02 21.49 9.99
N GLN A 67 -0.85 22.09 10.21
CA GLN A 67 0.25 21.48 10.97
C GLN A 67 0.01 21.48 12.50
N LEU A 68 -0.91 22.32 12.98
CA LEU A 68 -1.22 22.51 14.39
C LEU A 68 -2.38 21.63 14.88
N HIS A 69 -3.05 20.94 13.97
CA HIS A 69 -4.18 20.07 14.28
C HIS A 69 -3.87 19.06 15.43
N PRO A 70 -4.70 18.97 16.48
CA PRO A 70 -4.42 18.15 17.67
C PRO A 70 -4.24 16.65 17.38
N LYS A 71 -4.90 16.12 16.36
CA LYS A 71 -4.81 14.69 15.99
C LYS A 71 -3.53 14.35 15.20
N ARG A 72 -2.70 15.33 14.83
CA ARG A 72 -1.48 15.08 14.04
C ARG A 72 -0.30 14.78 14.95
N ASN A 73 0.15 13.53 14.90
CA ASN A 73 1.37 13.09 15.56
C ASN A 73 2.63 13.64 14.84
N SER A 74 3.80 13.43 15.43
CA SER A 74 5.06 13.92 14.84
C SER A 74 5.40 13.32 13.47
N ILE A 75 4.89 12.11 13.16
CA ILE A 75 5.10 11.45 11.87
C ILE A 75 4.31 12.17 10.80
N GLU A 76 3.02 12.43 11.03
CA GLU A 76 2.14 13.14 10.11
C GLU A 76 2.59 14.57 9.83
N LYS A 77 3.20 15.25 10.81
CA LYS A 77 3.77 16.59 10.62
C LYS A 77 4.98 16.56 9.69
N ARG A 78 5.91 15.61 9.89
CA ARG A 78 7.07 15.44 8.99
C ARG A 78 6.63 15.04 7.59
N PHE A 79 5.63 14.17 7.49
CA PHE A 79 5.05 13.77 6.23
C PHE A 79 4.41 14.96 5.49
N GLY A 80 3.69 15.85 6.18
CA GLY A 80 3.16 17.08 5.60
C GLY A 80 4.24 17.97 4.99
N LEU A 81 5.38 18.16 5.67
CA LEU A 81 6.52 18.90 5.14
C LEU A 81 7.11 18.23 3.89
N ARG A 82 7.14 16.90 3.85
CA ARG A 82 7.61 16.15 2.69
C ARG A 82 6.70 16.32 1.47
N VAL A 83 5.38 16.32 1.68
CA VAL A 83 4.41 16.59 0.60
C VAL A 83 4.61 18.01 0.07
N GLU A 84 4.81 19.00 0.95
CA GLU A 84 5.08 20.38 0.56
C GLU A 84 6.37 20.50 -0.27
N ASP A 85 7.47 19.89 0.19
CA ASP A 85 8.75 19.86 -0.54
C ASP A 85 8.59 19.20 -1.93
N LEU A 86 7.83 18.10 -2.02
CA LEU A 86 7.57 17.41 -3.28
C LEU A 86 6.78 18.29 -4.27
N LEU A 87 5.75 19.00 -3.79
CA LEU A 87 4.95 19.91 -4.61
C LEU A 87 5.77 21.10 -5.13
N LYS A 88 6.70 21.63 -4.33
CA LYS A 88 7.65 22.67 -4.76
C LYS A 88 8.57 22.17 -5.88
N GLU A 89 8.99 20.90 -5.84
CA GLU A 89 9.76 20.33 -6.95
C GLU A 89 8.90 20.16 -8.22
N TYR A 90 7.61 19.84 -8.10
CA TYR A 90 6.68 19.85 -9.24
C TYR A 90 6.54 21.24 -9.86
N GLU A 91 6.34 22.27 -9.04
CA GLU A 91 6.26 23.67 -9.47
C GLU A 91 7.52 24.09 -10.24
N LYS A 92 8.69 23.77 -9.69
CA LYS A 92 9.99 24.06 -10.29
C LYS A 92 10.18 23.33 -11.63
N ALA A 93 9.81 22.05 -11.71
CA ALA A 93 9.92 21.25 -12.93
C ALA A 93 8.96 21.73 -14.04
N ALA A 94 7.78 22.25 -13.67
CA ALA A 94 6.76 22.71 -14.60
C ALA A 94 7.09 24.02 -15.32
N SER A 95 8.18 24.70 -14.96
CA SER A 95 8.67 25.92 -15.63
C SER A 95 7.60 27.03 -15.74
N GLY A 96 6.87 27.28 -14.64
CA GLY A 96 5.84 28.31 -14.55
C GLY A 96 4.44 27.88 -15.02
N ARG A 97 4.24 26.59 -15.33
CA ARG A 97 2.90 26.03 -15.65
C ARG A 97 2.14 25.50 -14.43
N ILE A 98 2.79 25.41 -13.28
CA ILE A 98 2.13 25.12 -12.02
C ILE A 98 2.28 26.35 -11.15
N ASN A 99 1.17 26.86 -10.61
CA ASN A 99 1.16 27.89 -9.58
C ASN A 99 0.81 27.22 -8.26
N LEU A 100 1.79 27.08 -7.35
CA LEU A 100 1.56 26.43 -6.07
C LEU A 100 1.18 27.44 -4.98
N HIS A 101 0.01 27.25 -4.39
CA HIS A 101 -0.49 27.98 -3.24
C HIS A 101 -0.44 27.09 -2.00
N ILE A 102 0.43 27.43 -1.04
CA ILE A 102 0.56 26.70 0.22
C ILE A 102 -0.27 27.41 1.29
N ILE A 103 -1.29 26.73 1.80
CA ILE A 103 -2.27 27.28 2.74
C ILE A 103 -2.19 26.48 4.03
N HIS A 104 -2.01 27.21 5.13
CA HIS A 104 -2.02 26.66 6.48
C HIS A 104 -3.30 27.13 7.18
N PRO A 105 -4.44 26.44 6.96
CA PRO A 105 -5.73 26.92 7.43
C PRO A 105 -5.78 26.91 8.95
N ALA A 106 -6.08 28.06 9.56
CA ALA A 106 -6.39 28.11 10.98
C ALA A 106 -7.80 27.51 11.22
N PRO A 107 -8.06 26.87 12.37
CA PRO A 107 -9.40 26.39 12.71
C PRO A 107 -10.46 27.50 12.58
N PHE A 108 -11.59 27.20 11.96
CA PHE A 108 -12.70 28.13 11.70
C PHE A 108 -12.35 29.37 10.84
N SER A 109 -11.25 29.33 10.07
CA SER A 109 -10.91 30.38 9.11
C SER A 109 -11.70 30.27 7.80
N GLU A 110 -11.68 31.34 7.01
CA GLU A 110 -12.24 31.33 5.65
C GLU A 110 -11.56 30.27 4.77
N ASP A 111 -10.25 30.09 4.91
CA ASP A 111 -9.49 29.08 4.17
C ASP A 111 -9.91 27.67 4.57
N ALA A 112 -10.14 27.42 5.86
CA ALA A 112 -10.66 26.14 6.35
C ALA A 112 -12.08 25.87 5.80
N TYR A 113 -12.94 26.89 5.76
CA TYR A 113 -14.28 26.79 5.19
C TYR A 113 -14.24 26.48 3.69
N LYS A 114 -13.39 27.17 2.92
CA LYS A 114 -13.19 26.92 1.48
C LYS A 114 -12.69 25.50 1.25
N ALA A 115 -11.67 25.06 1.97
CA ALA A 115 -11.15 23.70 1.90
C ALA A 115 -12.25 22.64 2.12
N GLY A 116 -13.10 22.86 3.13
CA GLY A 116 -14.25 22.00 3.40
C GLY A 116 -15.30 22.00 2.28
N LEU A 117 -15.59 23.14 1.67
CA LEU A 117 -16.52 23.23 0.53
C LEU A 117 -16.03 22.45 -0.70
N PHE A 118 -14.72 22.44 -0.94
CA PHE A 118 -14.10 21.63 -1.99
C PHE A 118 -13.93 20.15 -1.56
N GLY A 119 -14.40 19.79 -0.36
CA GLY A 119 -14.48 18.44 0.20
C GLY A 119 -13.14 17.83 0.57
N LEU A 120 -12.21 18.64 1.09
CA LEU A 120 -11.08 18.12 1.86
C LEU A 120 -11.55 17.60 3.22
N ASP A 121 -10.86 16.57 3.71
CA ASP A 121 -11.18 15.95 4.99
C ASP A 121 -10.63 16.76 6.17
N ASP A 122 -11.52 17.24 7.03
CA ASP A 122 -11.16 17.98 8.24
C ASP A 122 -10.77 17.05 9.41
N GLN A 123 -11.03 15.74 9.34
CA GLN A 123 -10.73 14.82 10.43
C GLN A 123 -9.26 14.82 10.85
N TYR A 124 -8.36 15.12 9.90
CA TYR A 124 -6.92 15.13 10.09
C TYR A 124 -6.27 16.49 9.75
N GLY A 125 -7.03 17.59 9.85
CA GLY A 125 -6.51 18.94 9.68
C GLY A 125 -6.39 19.38 8.21
N LEU A 126 -7.43 19.10 7.42
CA LEU A 126 -7.56 19.56 6.02
C LEU A 126 -6.28 19.33 5.21
N PHE A 127 -5.72 18.13 5.33
CA PHE A 127 -4.42 17.80 4.77
C PHE A 127 -4.58 17.20 3.36
N GLY A 128 -4.70 18.06 2.35
CA GLY A 128 -5.06 17.65 1.00
C GLY A 128 -4.57 18.61 -0.09
N LEU A 129 -4.87 18.27 -1.34
CA LEU A 129 -4.49 19.05 -2.52
C LEU A 129 -5.71 19.28 -3.40
N ILE A 130 -5.92 20.52 -3.83
CA ILE A 130 -6.92 20.88 -4.83
C ILE A 130 -6.19 21.44 -6.04
N GLY A 131 -6.52 20.95 -7.24
CA GLY A 131 -6.01 21.51 -8.48
C GLY A 131 -7.13 22.04 -9.35
N THR A 132 -6.89 23.19 -9.97
CA THR A 132 -7.85 23.86 -10.86
C THR A 132 -7.19 24.27 -12.15
N ARG A 133 -7.96 24.24 -13.24
CA ARG A 133 -7.57 24.75 -14.54
C ARG A 133 -8.77 25.45 -15.17
N ALA A 134 -8.53 26.55 -15.89
CA ALA A 134 -9.59 27.29 -16.56
C ALA A 134 -10.41 26.39 -17.49
N GLY A 135 -11.74 26.42 -17.34
CA GLY A 135 -12.67 25.62 -18.14
C GLY A 135 -12.75 24.14 -17.79
N GLN A 136 -12.10 23.69 -16.71
CA GLN A 136 -12.11 22.30 -16.25
C GLN A 136 -12.63 22.19 -14.82
N SER A 137 -13.24 21.05 -14.51
CA SER A 137 -13.65 20.72 -13.14
C SER A 137 -12.42 20.57 -12.24
N ALA A 138 -12.51 21.11 -11.03
CA ALA A 138 -11.46 20.95 -10.03
C ALA A 138 -11.20 19.47 -9.72
N GLN A 139 -9.93 19.10 -9.56
CA GLN A 139 -9.50 17.77 -9.13
C GLN A 139 -8.96 17.87 -7.71
N ARG A 140 -9.08 16.78 -6.94
CA ARG A 140 -8.66 16.80 -5.53
C ARG A 140 -8.03 15.50 -5.04
N ILE A 141 -7.11 15.66 -4.11
CA ILE A 141 -6.66 14.63 -3.18
C ILE A 141 -7.27 15.01 -1.83
N GLU A 142 -8.34 14.32 -1.45
CA GLU A 142 -9.16 14.62 -0.25
C GLU A 142 -8.35 14.61 1.05
N ALA A 143 -7.46 13.63 1.17
CA ALA A 143 -6.56 13.50 2.32
C ALA A 143 -5.27 12.78 1.90
N PHE A 144 -4.14 13.40 2.18
CA PHE A 144 -2.85 12.72 2.19
C PHE A 144 -2.72 11.86 3.45
N SER A 145 -2.02 10.73 3.33
CA SER A 145 -1.79 9.80 4.43
C SER A 145 -0.39 9.24 4.34
N SER A 146 0.32 9.20 5.48
CA SER A 146 1.69 8.69 5.55
C SER A 146 1.80 7.22 5.11
N ASP A 147 0.74 6.43 5.28
CA ASP A 147 0.70 5.04 4.82
C ASP A 147 0.77 4.88 3.29
N ARG A 148 0.50 5.95 2.54
CA ARG A 148 0.54 5.98 1.06
C ARG A 148 1.69 6.83 0.53
N GLU A 149 2.69 7.09 1.36
CA GLU A 149 3.86 7.89 1.00
C GLU A 149 4.55 7.40 -0.29
N ALA A 150 4.63 6.08 -0.49
CA ALA A 150 5.22 5.47 -1.69
C ALA A 150 4.46 5.82 -2.99
N LEU A 151 3.19 6.23 -2.90
CA LEU A 151 2.30 6.52 -4.02
C LEU A 151 2.16 8.03 -4.31
N LEU A 152 2.82 8.90 -3.55
CA LEU A 152 2.62 10.36 -3.63
C LEU A 152 2.82 10.93 -5.04
N GLU A 153 3.91 10.54 -5.72
CA GLU A 153 4.17 11.04 -7.07
C GLU A 153 3.08 10.61 -8.05
N TYR A 154 2.59 9.39 -7.90
CA TYR A 154 1.50 8.89 -8.73
C TYR A 154 0.19 9.62 -8.44
N GLU A 155 -0.18 9.82 -7.16
CA GLU A 155 -1.40 10.54 -6.79
C GLU A 155 -1.40 11.98 -7.33
N ILE A 156 -0.27 12.68 -7.20
CA ILE A 156 -0.11 14.06 -7.72
C ILE A 156 -0.10 14.05 -9.27
N GLY A 157 0.66 13.16 -9.88
CA GLY A 157 0.72 13.02 -11.34
C GLY A 157 -0.64 12.68 -11.95
N HIS A 158 -1.42 11.82 -11.29
CA HIS A 158 -2.78 11.47 -11.70
C HIS A 158 -3.72 12.68 -11.63
N LEU A 159 -3.65 13.48 -10.56
CA LEU A 159 -4.39 14.73 -10.44
C LEU A 159 -4.04 15.70 -11.59
N LEU A 160 -2.75 15.88 -11.87
CA LEU A 160 -2.28 16.73 -12.97
C LEU A 160 -2.72 16.21 -14.35
N GLN A 161 -2.70 14.89 -14.55
CA GLN A 161 -3.13 14.25 -15.79
C GLN A 161 -4.62 14.46 -16.03
N ASN A 162 -5.46 14.36 -15.00
CA ASN A 162 -6.91 14.55 -15.12
C ASN A 162 -7.28 16.03 -15.34
N LEU A 163 -6.49 16.97 -14.82
CA LEU A 163 -6.64 18.40 -15.14
C LEU A 163 -6.18 18.73 -16.57
N SER A 164 -5.23 17.97 -17.08
CA SER A 164 -4.69 18.15 -18.42
C SER A 164 -5.62 17.56 -19.49
N ASN A 165 -6.03 16.30 -19.30
CA ASN A 165 -6.88 15.52 -20.18
C ASN A 165 -8.08 14.96 -19.40
N PRO A 166 -9.22 15.66 -19.39
CA PRO A 166 -10.38 15.28 -18.59
C PRO A 166 -11.21 14.14 -19.19
N GLU A 167 -10.91 13.70 -20.41
CA GLU A 167 -11.72 12.68 -21.09
C GLU A 167 -11.64 11.31 -20.39
N PRO A 168 -12.80 10.67 -20.12
CA PRO A 168 -12.81 9.36 -19.49
C PRO A 168 -12.22 8.31 -20.43
N ARG A 169 -11.38 7.45 -19.86
CA ARG A 169 -10.67 6.41 -20.62
C ARG A 169 -11.66 5.31 -21.03
N SER A 170 -11.49 4.78 -22.23
CA SER A 170 -12.30 3.66 -22.71
C SER A 170 -11.83 2.32 -22.14
N VAL A 171 -12.76 1.56 -21.57
CA VAL A 171 -12.50 0.22 -21.01
C VAL A 171 -13.48 -0.77 -21.63
N GLY A 172 -12.96 -1.84 -22.21
CA GLY A 172 -13.78 -2.98 -22.64
C GLY A 172 -14.17 -3.84 -21.44
N LEU A 173 -15.43 -4.26 -21.36
CA LEU A 173 -15.91 -5.16 -20.32
C LEU A 173 -16.44 -6.44 -20.97
N LEU A 174 -15.76 -7.56 -20.73
CA LEU A 174 -16.14 -8.87 -21.24
C LEU A 174 -16.42 -9.81 -20.07
N SER A 175 -17.64 -10.35 -20.00
CA SER A 175 -18.00 -11.27 -18.92
C SER A 175 -18.56 -12.57 -19.45
N GLY A 176 -18.15 -13.68 -18.82
CA GLY A 176 -18.75 -15.00 -19.05
C GLY A 176 -20.10 -15.20 -18.37
N VAL A 177 -20.55 -14.25 -17.53
CA VAL A 177 -21.84 -14.30 -16.82
C VAL A 177 -22.59 -12.97 -16.92
N SER A 178 -23.87 -12.97 -16.54
CA SER A 178 -24.65 -11.74 -16.51
C SER A 178 -24.30 -10.89 -15.28
N ILE A 179 -23.49 -9.84 -15.50
CA ILE A 179 -23.07 -8.91 -14.44
C ILE A 179 -24.17 -7.95 -13.98
N ASN A 180 -25.18 -7.66 -14.81
CA ASN A 180 -26.18 -6.64 -14.49
C ASN A 180 -27.01 -6.96 -13.24
N LYS A 181 -27.14 -8.25 -12.91
CA LYS A 181 -27.87 -8.72 -11.72
C LYS A 181 -26.96 -9.03 -10.53
N SER A 182 -25.72 -9.43 -10.79
CA SER A 182 -24.79 -9.85 -9.74
C SER A 182 -23.83 -8.77 -9.28
N ALA A 183 -23.49 -7.79 -10.14
CA ALA A 183 -22.48 -6.75 -9.92
C ALA A 183 -22.95 -5.39 -10.48
N GLY A 184 -24.22 -5.03 -10.24
CA GLY A 184 -24.82 -3.80 -10.76
C GLY A 184 -24.20 -2.54 -10.17
N ARG A 185 -23.73 -2.59 -8.92
CA ARG A 185 -23.04 -1.47 -8.26
C ARG A 185 -21.69 -1.20 -8.90
N LEU A 186 -20.90 -2.25 -9.14
CA LEU A 186 -19.64 -2.15 -9.88
C LEU A 186 -19.89 -1.48 -11.23
N LEU A 187 -20.87 -1.94 -12.01
CA LEU A 187 -21.15 -1.39 -13.33
C LEU A 187 -21.53 0.09 -13.28
N THR A 188 -22.31 0.50 -12.27
CA THR A 188 -22.68 1.90 -12.04
C THR A 188 -21.44 2.75 -11.73
N GLN A 189 -20.54 2.26 -10.87
CA GLN A 189 -19.29 2.95 -10.55
C GLN A 189 -18.36 3.02 -11.76
N LEU A 190 -18.20 1.92 -12.52
CA LEU A 190 -17.39 1.89 -13.74
C LEU A 190 -17.86 2.91 -14.77
N ARG A 191 -19.18 3.00 -15.04
CA ARG A 191 -19.74 3.98 -15.97
C ARG A 191 -19.58 5.43 -15.52
N GLY A 192 -19.43 5.66 -14.22
CA GLY A 192 -19.12 6.99 -13.67
C GLY A 192 -17.65 7.41 -13.83
N HIS A 193 -16.73 6.45 -13.97
CA HIS A 193 -15.28 6.70 -14.03
C HIS A 193 -14.69 6.50 -15.43
N PHE A 194 -15.29 5.62 -16.24
CA PHE A 194 -14.77 5.20 -17.54
C PHE A 194 -15.86 5.23 -18.62
N ASN A 195 -15.42 5.34 -19.87
CA ASN A 195 -16.27 5.04 -21.01
C ASN A 195 -16.31 3.52 -21.22
N VAL A 196 -17.24 2.84 -20.56
CA VAL A 196 -17.35 1.38 -20.54
C VAL A 196 -18.03 0.87 -21.81
N MET A 197 -17.33 0.01 -22.56
CA MET A 197 -17.89 -0.72 -23.70
C MET A 197 -18.11 -2.18 -23.32
N GLU A 198 -19.36 -2.57 -23.09
CA GLU A 198 -19.73 -3.97 -22.85
C GLU A 198 -19.58 -4.79 -24.14
N LEU A 199 -18.82 -5.88 -24.05
CA LEU A 199 -18.49 -6.77 -25.16
C LEU A 199 -19.32 -8.05 -25.06
N ALA A 200 -19.78 -8.53 -26.21
CA ALA A 200 -20.52 -9.79 -26.28
C ALA A 200 -19.62 -11.00 -25.91
N PRO A 201 -20.13 -12.02 -25.19
CA PRO A 201 -19.36 -13.21 -24.84
C PRO A 201 -18.81 -13.99 -26.05
N HIS A 202 -19.50 -13.91 -27.19
CA HIS A 202 -19.12 -14.61 -28.44
C HIS A 202 -18.29 -13.75 -29.39
N LEU A 203 -17.55 -12.78 -28.85
CA LEU A 203 -16.72 -11.86 -29.64
C LEU A 203 -15.64 -12.62 -30.44
N GLU A 204 -15.56 -12.35 -31.73
CA GLU A 204 -14.54 -12.94 -32.60
C GLU A 204 -13.26 -12.10 -32.68
N ARG A 205 -13.37 -10.76 -32.55
CA ARG A 205 -12.24 -9.82 -32.58
C ARG A 205 -12.50 -8.64 -31.67
N MET A 206 -11.46 -8.16 -30.98
CA MET A 206 -11.56 -6.97 -30.14
C MET A 206 -11.84 -5.72 -30.99
N PRO A 207 -12.83 -4.88 -30.60
CA PRO A 207 -13.08 -3.60 -31.26
C PRO A 207 -11.84 -2.70 -31.27
N GLN A 208 -11.65 -1.98 -32.37
CA GLN A 208 -10.57 -1.00 -32.48
C GLN A 208 -10.80 0.15 -31.48
N GLY A 209 -9.74 0.61 -30.82
CA GLY A 209 -9.77 1.72 -29.86
C GLY A 209 -9.80 1.30 -28.38
N ILE A 210 -10.12 0.04 -28.08
CA ILE A 210 -10.00 -0.49 -26.72
C ILE A 210 -8.51 -0.78 -26.43
N LYS A 211 -7.98 -0.19 -25.36
CA LYS A 211 -6.60 -0.43 -24.89
C LYS A 211 -6.53 -1.17 -23.56
N THR A 212 -7.62 -1.13 -22.80
CA THR A 212 -7.75 -1.78 -21.49
C THR A 212 -9.00 -2.65 -21.47
N LEU A 213 -8.87 -3.90 -21.01
CA LEU A 213 -9.93 -4.89 -20.94
C LEU A 213 -10.12 -5.38 -19.50
N MET A 214 -11.36 -5.40 -19.03
CA MET A 214 -11.77 -6.11 -17.82
C MET A 214 -12.47 -7.40 -18.23
N VAL A 215 -11.98 -8.54 -17.74
CA VAL A 215 -12.58 -9.85 -17.98
C VAL A 215 -13.05 -10.47 -16.68
N ILE A 216 -14.30 -10.95 -16.64
CA ILE A 216 -14.91 -11.55 -15.45
C ILE A 216 -15.43 -12.96 -15.80
N HIS A 217 -15.03 -13.97 -15.03
CA HIS A 217 -15.28 -15.40 -15.28
C HIS A 217 -14.90 -15.86 -16.71
N PRO A 218 -13.61 -15.76 -17.08
CA PRO A 218 -13.16 -16.15 -18.42
C PRO A 218 -13.38 -17.64 -18.73
N GLU A 219 -13.50 -18.51 -17.72
CA GLU A 219 -13.73 -19.96 -17.89
C GLU A 219 -15.07 -20.27 -18.56
N LYS A 220 -16.03 -19.34 -18.46
CA LYS A 220 -17.37 -19.46 -19.07
C LYS A 220 -17.43 -18.86 -20.47
N LEU A 221 -16.33 -18.30 -20.98
CA LEU A 221 -16.25 -17.75 -22.33
C LEU A 221 -15.94 -18.84 -23.36
N PRO A 222 -16.44 -18.71 -24.60
CA PRO A 222 -16.09 -19.62 -25.68
C PRO A 222 -14.62 -19.47 -26.07
N ASP A 223 -14.04 -20.56 -26.56
CA ASP A 223 -12.66 -20.65 -27.04
C ASP A 223 -12.25 -19.55 -28.03
N ARG A 224 -13.16 -19.10 -28.89
CA ARG A 224 -12.91 -17.97 -29.81
C ARG A 224 -12.70 -16.64 -29.09
N ALA A 225 -13.45 -16.39 -28.01
CA ALA A 225 -13.27 -15.19 -27.20
C ALA A 225 -11.97 -15.25 -26.39
N LEU A 226 -11.61 -16.43 -25.86
CA LEU A 226 -10.31 -16.65 -25.21
C LEU A 226 -9.15 -16.39 -26.18
N TYR A 227 -9.27 -16.84 -27.43
CA TYR A 227 -8.30 -16.50 -28.47
C TYR A 227 -8.24 -14.99 -28.74
N ALA A 228 -9.39 -14.30 -28.84
CA ALA A 228 -9.40 -12.85 -29.02
C ALA A 228 -8.75 -12.09 -27.84
N ILE A 229 -8.92 -12.58 -26.61
CA ILE A 229 -8.24 -12.06 -25.41
C ILE A 229 -6.73 -12.27 -25.50
N ASP A 230 -6.28 -13.48 -25.84
CA ASP A 230 -4.86 -13.80 -26.00
C ASP A 230 -4.21 -12.85 -27.03
N GLN A 231 -4.84 -12.69 -28.19
CA GLN A 231 -4.34 -11.82 -29.25
C GLN A 231 -4.33 -10.34 -28.85
N PHE A 232 -5.30 -9.91 -28.05
CA PHE A 232 -5.33 -8.56 -27.49
C PHE A 232 -4.15 -8.29 -26.55
N VAL A 233 -3.89 -9.21 -25.62
CA VAL A 233 -2.80 -9.09 -24.65
C VAL A 233 -1.45 -9.12 -25.33
N LEU A 234 -1.25 -10.05 -26.28
CA LEU A 234 -0.01 -10.14 -27.06
C LEU A 234 0.19 -8.94 -27.99
N GLY A 235 -0.90 -8.29 -28.42
CA GLY A 235 -0.88 -7.05 -29.18
C GLY A 235 -0.54 -5.80 -28.36
N GLY A 236 -0.26 -5.94 -27.06
CA GLY A 236 0.05 -4.82 -26.15
C GLY A 236 -1.17 -4.25 -25.42
N GLY A 237 -2.34 -4.87 -25.58
CA GLY A 237 -3.52 -4.57 -24.77
C GLY A 237 -3.29 -4.91 -23.30
N LYS A 238 -3.87 -4.10 -22.42
CA LYS A 238 -3.73 -4.24 -20.97
C LYS A 238 -4.98 -4.89 -20.39
N ILE A 239 -4.82 -5.83 -19.47
CA ILE A 239 -5.96 -6.63 -18.99
C ILE A 239 -6.00 -6.76 -17.47
N VAL A 240 -7.20 -6.73 -16.90
CA VAL A 240 -7.48 -7.28 -15.58
C VAL A 240 -8.46 -8.43 -15.72
N VAL A 241 -8.17 -9.54 -15.03
CA VAL A 241 -8.99 -10.75 -15.06
C VAL A 241 -9.41 -11.13 -13.64
N PHE A 242 -10.72 -11.27 -13.45
CA PHE A 242 -11.33 -11.80 -12.25
C PHE A 242 -11.83 -13.21 -12.56
N THR A 243 -11.20 -14.19 -11.90
CA THR A 243 -11.35 -15.63 -12.16
C THR A 243 -11.64 -16.34 -10.84
N GLU A 244 -12.21 -17.54 -10.92
CA GLU A 244 -12.46 -18.40 -9.77
C GLU A 244 -11.75 -19.73 -9.94
N PRO A 245 -11.33 -20.36 -8.82
CA PRO A 245 -10.84 -21.73 -8.87
C PRO A 245 -11.97 -22.66 -9.34
N SER A 246 -11.82 -23.25 -10.52
CA SER A 246 -12.77 -24.24 -11.04
C SER A 246 -12.37 -25.65 -10.60
N SER A 247 -13.24 -26.37 -9.90
CA SER A 247 -12.98 -27.77 -9.55
C SER A 247 -13.00 -28.65 -10.81
N GLY A 248 -11.86 -29.29 -11.13
CA GLY A 248 -11.78 -30.27 -12.22
C GLY A 248 -10.53 -30.16 -13.10
N ALA A 249 -10.70 -30.54 -14.37
CA ALA A 249 -9.62 -30.61 -15.35
C ALA A 249 -9.06 -29.22 -15.74
N PRO A 250 -7.81 -29.14 -16.23
CA PRO A 250 -7.22 -27.88 -16.68
C PRO A 250 -8.09 -27.18 -17.71
N THR A 251 -8.48 -25.93 -17.44
CA THR A 251 -9.28 -25.13 -18.37
C THR A 251 -8.41 -24.57 -19.49
N ARG A 252 -9.03 -24.24 -20.64
CA ARG A 252 -8.36 -23.51 -21.73
C ARG A 252 -7.77 -22.18 -21.24
N PHE A 253 -8.54 -21.46 -20.41
CA PHE A 253 -8.08 -20.24 -19.77
C PHE A 253 -6.85 -20.47 -18.88
N GLY A 254 -6.83 -21.56 -18.07
CA GLY A 254 -5.65 -21.92 -17.27
C GLY A 254 -4.41 -22.20 -18.12
N SER A 255 -4.58 -22.79 -19.30
CA SER A 255 -3.48 -22.99 -20.27
C SER A 255 -2.96 -21.65 -20.84
N MET A 256 -3.86 -20.69 -21.08
CA MET A 256 -3.49 -19.33 -21.50
C MET A 256 -2.71 -18.59 -20.41
N LEU A 257 -3.15 -18.65 -19.15
CA LEU A 257 -2.40 -18.08 -18.02
C LEU A 257 -1.00 -18.69 -17.89
N ALA A 258 -0.85 -20.00 -18.14
CA ALA A 258 0.46 -20.65 -18.12
C ALA A 258 1.40 -20.07 -19.19
N GLY A 259 0.89 -19.74 -20.38
CA GLY A 259 1.63 -19.03 -21.44
C GLY A 259 2.08 -17.62 -21.05
N TRP A 260 1.35 -16.98 -20.13
CA TRP A 260 1.71 -15.70 -19.51
C TRP A 260 2.58 -15.85 -18.26
N GLY A 261 2.87 -17.08 -17.84
CA GLY A 261 3.74 -17.40 -16.72
C GLY A 261 3.06 -17.49 -15.35
N VAL A 262 1.74 -17.73 -15.32
CA VAL A 262 0.96 -17.89 -14.09
C VAL A 262 0.20 -19.21 -14.11
N HIS A 263 0.19 -19.90 -12.97
CA HIS A 263 -0.69 -21.02 -12.73
C HIS A 263 -1.76 -20.62 -11.72
N LEU A 264 -3.03 -20.77 -12.12
CA LEU A 264 -4.15 -20.74 -11.20
C LEU A 264 -4.25 -22.12 -10.53
N GLN A 265 -4.18 -22.17 -9.20
CA GLN A 265 -4.41 -23.38 -8.43
C GLN A 265 -5.92 -23.64 -8.37
N THR A 266 -6.35 -24.76 -8.94
CA THR A 266 -7.77 -25.10 -9.17
C THR A 266 -8.26 -26.28 -8.36
N ASP A 267 -7.38 -26.95 -7.62
CA ASP A 267 -7.63 -28.19 -6.88
C ASP A 267 -8.14 -27.97 -5.46
N GLY A 268 -8.26 -26.72 -5.01
CA GLY A 268 -8.62 -26.39 -3.64
C GLY A 268 -9.13 -24.97 -3.46
N ILE A 269 -9.33 -24.62 -2.19
CA ILE A 269 -9.64 -23.25 -1.76
C ILE A 269 -8.59 -22.80 -0.74
N LEU A 270 -8.34 -21.50 -0.70
CA LEU A 270 -7.49 -20.90 0.31
C LEU A 270 -8.27 -20.80 1.63
N VAL A 271 -7.75 -21.43 2.69
CA VAL A 271 -8.26 -21.30 4.04
C VAL A 271 -7.25 -20.56 4.88
N ASP A 272 -7.68 -19.48 5.53
CA ASP A 272 -6.81 -18.63 6.34
C ASP A 272 -7.54 -18.17 7.59
N THR A 273 -7.26 -18.86 8.69
CA THR A 273 -7.88 -18.62 10.00
C THR A 273 -7.53 -17.25 10.58
N THR A 274 -6.49 -16.57 10.10
CA THR A 274 -6.12 -15.24 10.60
C THR A 274 -6.99 -14.14 10.00
N TYR A 275 -7.40 -14.30 8.74
CA TYR A 275 -8.22 -13.30 8.02
C TYR A 275 -9.67 -13.73 7.85
N THR A 276 -10.05 -14.93 8.32
CA THR A 276 -11.45 -15.37 8.28
C THR A 276 -12.30 -14.58 9.27
N ILE A 277 -13.43 -14.05 8.79
CA ILE A 277 -14.45 -13.39 9.61
C ILE A 277 -15.65 -14.31 9.84
N PRO A 278 -16.49 -14.06 10.87
CA PRO A 278 -17.75 -14.77 11.04
C PRO A 278 -18.56 -14.73 9.74
N GLN A 279 -19.17 -15.85 9.34
CA GLN A 279 -19.78 -16.13 8.00
C GLN A 279 -18.86 -16.88 7.01
N GLY A 280 -17.60 -17.14 7.36
CA GLY A 280 -16.70 -17.96 6.53
C GLY A 280 -16.11 -17.19 5.33
N LEU A 281 -16.21 -15.87 5.34
CA LEU A 281 -15.59 -14.97 4.37
C LEU A 281 -14.17 -14.63 4.79
N LEU A 282 -13.35 -14.24 3.82
CA LEU A 282 -11.99 -13.76 4.06
C LEU A 282 -11.96 -12.23 4.02
N ALA A 283 -11.56 -11.59 5.12
CA ALA A 283 -11.34 -10.15 5.19
C ALA A 283 -9.83 -9.86 5.18
N LEU A 284 -9.28 -9.59 4.01
CA LEU A 284 -7.87 -9.24 3.81
C LEU A 284 -7.64 -7.81 4.30
N PRO A 285 -6.85 -7.61 5.37
CA PRO A 285 -6.56 -6.27 5.86
C PRO A 285 -5.51 -5.60 4.97
N ARG A 286 -5.24 -4.32 5.20
CA ARG A 286 -4.27 -3.55 4.42
C ARG A 286 -2.87 -4.18 4.37
N GLU A 287 -2.43 -4.88 5.42
CA GLU A 287 -1.13 -5.55 5.46
C GLU A 287 -1.02 -6.75 4.51
N ALA A 288 -2.17 -7.29 4.07
CA ALA A 288 -2.27 -8.32 3.06
C ALA A 288 -2.19 -7.76 1.63
N THR A 289 -2.21 -6.42 1.49
CA THR A 289 -2.09 -5.72 0.21
C THR A 289 -0.66 -5.22 -0.03
N ASN A 290 -0.27 -5.09 -1.30
CA ASN A 290 1.02 -4.52 -1.66
C ASN A 290 0.99 -2.99 -1.60
N ALA A 291 1.44 -2.42 -0.48
CA ALA A 291 1.48 -0.97 -0.24
C ALA A 291 2.31 -0.16 -1.27
N ASN A 292 3.14 -0.81 -2.09
CA ASN A 292 3.90 -0.17 -3.17
C ASN A 292 3.26 -0.39 -4.55
N ASP A 293 2.00 -0.79 -4.62
CA ASP A 293 1.23 -0.88 -5.87
C ASP A 293 -0.02 0.00 -5.79
N ILE A 294 -0.31 0.70 -6.88
CA ILE A 294 -1.41 1.65 -7.01
C ILE A 294 -2.77 0.96 -6.80
N SER A 295 -2.87 -0.33 -7.15
CA SER A 295 -4.10 -1.13 -7.00
C SER A 295 -4.63 -1.12 -5.56
N SER A 296 -3.75 -1.09 -4.57
CA SER A 296 -4.10 -1.04 -3.14
C SER A 296 -4.36 0.37 -2.59
N GLY A 297 -4.32 1.40 -3.44
CA GLY A 297 -4.50 2.79 -3.03
C GLY A 297 -5.84 3.02 -2.31
N ARG A 298 -5.79 3.49 -1.06
CA ARG A 298 -6.98 3.79 -0.22
C ARG A 298 -7.91 2.60 0.01
N VAL A 299 -7.40 1.38 -0.14
CA VAL A 299 -8.07 0.14 0.24
C VAL A 299 -7.69 -0.17 1.69
N ASN A 300 -8.68 -0.32 2.58
CA ASN A 300 -8.47 -0.63 3.99
C ASN A 300 -8.62 -2.12 4.26
N ALA A 301 -9.69 -2.73 3.76
CA ALA A 301 -9.92 -4.17 3.86
C ALA A 301 -10.74 -4.69 2.68
N LEU A 302 -10.36 -5.85 2.16
CA LEU A 302 -11.06 -6.52 1.05
C LEU A 302 -11.80 -7.75 1.57
N THR A 303 -13.04 -7.91 1.17
CA THR A 303 -13.87 -9.05 1.57
C THR A 303 -14.02 -10.00 0.39
N MET A 304 -13.73 -11.27 0.59
CA MET A 304 -13.66 -12.27 -0.47
C MET A 304 -14.35 -13.57 -0.07
N SER A 305 -14.82 -14.31 -1.06
CA SER A 305 -15.38 -15.66 -0.91
C SER A 305 -14.70 -16.63 -1.86
N SER A 306 -14.53 -17.89 -1.44
CA SER A 306 -14.04 -18.96 -2.32
C SER A 306 -12.72 -18.63 -3.05
N VAL A 307 -11.75 -18.13 -2.29
CA VAL A 307 -10.50 -17.57 -2.82
C VAL A 307 -9.59 -18.65 -3.41
N GLY A 308 -9.18 -18.46 -4.67
CA GLY A 308 -8.14 -19.24 -5.33
C GLY A 308 -6.73 -18.73 -5.05
N ALA A 309 -5.71 -19.45 -5.52
CA ALA A 309 -4.32 -19.06 -5.37
C ALA A 309 -3.57 -19.06 -6.71
N LEU A 310 -2.64 -18.14 -6.84
CA LEU A 310 -1.80 -17.93 -8.01
C LEU A 310 -0.36 -18.34 -7.69
N ALA A 311 0.22 -19.15 -8.55
CA ALA A 311 1.61 -19.52 -8.51
C ALA A 311 2.33 -18.99 -9.75
N ARG A 312 3.59 -18.61 -9.58
CA ARG A 312 4.45 -18.28 -10.71
C ARG A 312 4.85 -19.57 -11.44
N ALA A 313 4.76 -19.57 -12.77
CA ALA A 313 5.23 -20.68 -13.58
C ALA A 313 6.76 -20.81 -13.56
N GLU A 314 7.25 -22.04 -13.62
CA GLU A 314 8.67 -22.33 -13.64
C GLU A 314 9.35 -21.81 -14.92
N LYS A 315 10.58 -21.31 -14.79
CA LYS A 315 11.44 -20.89 -15.92
C LYS A 315 10.88 -19.74 -16.78
N VAL A 316 9.94 -18.95 -16.26
CA VAL A 316 9.37 -17.80 -16.98
C VAL A 316 10.08 -16.48 -16.64
N ARG A 317 10.31 -15.66 -17.66
CA ARG A 317 10.95 -14.33 -17.54
C ARG A 317 9.99 -13.20 -17.15
N THR A 318 8.70 -13.50 -17.00
CA THR A 318 7.73 -12.54 -16.51
C THR A 318 8.00 -12.17 -15.07
N ARG A 319 7.86 -10.88 -14.77
CA ARG A 319 7.82 -10.32 -13.44
C ARG A 319 6.45 -10.62 -12.84
N PHE A 320 6.45 -11.36 -11.74
CA PHE A 320 5.28 -11.70 -10.96
C PHE A 320 5.28 -10.86 -9.69
N THR A 321 4.40 -9.87 -9.59
CA THR A 321 4.31 -8.97 -8.44
C THR A 321 3.01 -9.27 -7.67
N PRO A 322 3.07 -9.85 -6.47
CA PRO A 322 1.89 -10.06 -5.64
C PRO A 322 1.21 -8.73 -5.32
N LEU A 323 -0.11 -8.68 -5.44
CA LEU A 323 -0.95 -7.54 -5.08
C LEU A 323 -1.73 -7.82 -3.79
N LEU A 324 -2.28 -9.03 -3.69
CA LEU A 324 -3.00 -9.54 -2.52
C LEU A 324 -2.39 -10.88 -2.09
N GLN A 325 -2.16 -11.04 -0.80
CA GLN A 325 -1.58 -12.25 -0.24
C GLN A 325 -2.33 -12.70 1.01
N GLY A 326 -2.47 -14.01 1.19
CA GLY A 326 -2.89 -14.59 2.46
C GLY A 326 -1.89 -14.33 3.59
N SER A 327 -2.29 -14.67 4.81
CA SER A 327 -1.43 -14.62 5.98
C SER A 327 -0.30 -15.64 5.88
N ALA A 328 0.69 -15.56 6.77
CA ALA A 328 1.71 -16.61 6.86
C ALA A 328 1.13 -17.99 7.27
N GLN A 329 -0.09 -18.01 7.80
CA GLN A 329 -0.81 -19.21 8.24
C GLN A 329 -1.82 -19.70 7.21
N SER A 330 -1.94 -19.03 6.06
CA SER A 330 -2.84 -19.45 4.99
C SER A 330 -2.47 -20.84 4.49
N ARG A 331 -3.46 -21.74 4.37
CA ARG A 331 -3.28 -23.11 3.90
C ARG A 331 -4.14 -23.35 2.66
N TRP A 332 -3.57 -24.04 1.69
CA TRP A 332 -4.32 -24.59 0.57
C TRP A 332 -5.04 -25.85 1.01
N VAL A 333 -6.36 -25.89 0.86
CA VAL A 333 -7.17 -27.06 1.23
C VAL A 333 -7.83 -27.63 -0.02
N ILE A 334 -7.41 -28.83 -0.39
CA ILE A 334 -8.00 -29.60 -1.50
C ILE A 334 -9.33 -30.18 -1.03
N ALA A 335 -10.39 -30.00 -1.83
CA ALA A 335 -11.72 -30.51 -1.50
C ALA A 335 -11.68 -32.06 -1.36
N GLY A 336 -11.99 -32.57 -0.16
CA GLY A 336 -12.10 -34.01 0.12
C GLY A 336 -10.90 -34.67 0.81
N ILE A 337 -9.79 -33.96 1.05
CA ILE A 337 -8.63 -34.51 1.78
C ILE A 337 -8.27 -33.58 2.95
N SER A 338 -8.52 -34.03 4.18
CA SER A 338 -7.98 -33.40 5.38
C SER A 338 -6.47 -33.63 5.44
N VAL A 339 -5.67 -32.69 4.93
CA VAL A 339 -4.21 -32.76 5.04
C VAL A 339 -3.81 -32.42 6.49
N PRO A 340 -3.20 -33.35 7.24
CA PRO A 340 -2.74 -33.09 8.62
C PRO A 340 -1.77 -31.91 8.68
N ALA A 341 -1.74 -31.21 9.83
CA ALA A 341 -0.98 -29.98 10.02
C ALA A 341 0.52 -30.11 9.69
N ASP A 342 1.10 -31.31 9.86
CA ASP A 342 2.53 -31.62 9.81
C ASP A 342 3.14 -31.90 8.42
N LYS A 343 2.38 -31.92 7.33
CA LYS A 343 2.89 -32.25 5.98
C LYS A 343 2.88 -31.08 4.98
N ALA A 344 3.01 -29.84 5.46
CA ALA A 344 3.19 -28.67 4.61
C ALA A 344 4.68 -28.38 4.41
N SER A 345 5.10 -28.13 3.16
CA SER A 345 6.48 -27.76 2.83
C SER A 345 6.95 -26.55 3.67
N PRO A 346 8.19 -26.57 4.20
CA PRO A 346 8.72 -25.55 5.10
C PRO A 346 9.06 -24.21 4.43
N GLU A 347 8.72 -23.99 3.15
CA GLU A 347 8.81 -22.66 2.54
C GLU A 347 7.54 -21.87 2.83
N ALA A 348 7.64 -20.99 3.83
CA ALA A 348 6.64 -20.00 4.24
C ALA A 348 6.37 -18.92 3.16
N GLN A 349 5.98 -19.31 1.95
CA GLN A 349 5.50 -18.37 0.93
C GLN A 349 3.99 -18.19 1.11
N ARG A 350 3.59 -16.95 1.45
CA ARG A 350 2.19 -16.54 1.56
C ARG A 350 1.46 -16.83 0.25
N ALA A 351 0.29 -17.45 0.31
CA ALA A 351 -0.53 -17.70 -0.86
C ALA A 351 -0.85 -16.38 -1.57
N VAL A 352 -0.65 -16.31 -2.89
CA VAL A 352 -0.90 -15.10 -3.66
C VAL A 352 -2.29 -15.18 -4.26
N ILE A 353 -3.14 -14.22 -3.93
CA ILE A 353 -4.55 -14.20 -4.34
C ILE A 353 -4.73 -13.37 -5.61
N ALA A 354 -3.99 -12.26 -5.70
CA ALA A 354 -3.94 -11.42 -6.89
C ALA A 354 -2.49 -11.06 -7.22
N ALA A 355 -2.18 -11.00 -8.51
CA ALA A 355 -0.84 -10.68 -8.98
C ALA A 355 -0.86 -9.84 -10.25
N ARG A 356 0.11 -8.93 -10.36
CA ARG A 356 0.46 -8.21 -11.58
C ARG A 356 1.55 -8.97 -12.32
N ILE A 357 1.36 -9.13 -13.62
CA ILE A 357 2.23 -9.87 -14.52
C ILE A 357 2.71 -8.94 -15.62
N GLU A 358 4.03 -8.82 -15.73
CA GLU A 358 4.68 -7.97 -16.73
C GLU A 358 5.85 -8.70 -17.36
N GLY A 359 6.12 -8.48 -18.65
CA GLY A 359 7.25 -9.11 -19.35
C GLY A 359 6.84 -9.99 -20.52
N PRO A 360 7.74 -10.87 -20.99
CA PRO A 360 7.51 -11.63 -22.21
C PRO A 360 6.55 -12.78 -21.99
N ALA A 361 5.59 -12.95 -22.90
CA ALA A 361 4.57 -14.00 -22.85
C ALA A 361 4.41 -14.69 -24.20
N TYR A 362 3.83 -15.88 -24.16
CA TYR A 362 3.58 -16.72 -25.34
C TYR A 362 2.10 -17.05 -25.45
N SER A 363 1.62 -17.17 -26.70
CA SER A 363 0.26 -17.59 -26.98
C SER A 363 0.06 -19.05 -26.59
N ALA A 364 -1.10 -19.35 -26.01
CA ALA A 364 -1.55 -20.74 -25.85
C ALA A 364 -2.21 -21.32 -27.12
N PHE A 365 -2.36 -20.54 -28.18
CA PHE A 365 -3.03 -20.89 -29.43
C PHE A 365 -2.04 -20.96 -30.60
N THR A 366 -1.08 -21.89 -30.52
CA THR A 366 0.01 -22.01 -31.49
C THR A 366 -0.45 -22.32 -32.91
N ASP A 367 -1.52 -23.08 -33.04
CA ASP A 367 -2.06 -23.53 -34.33
C ASP A 367 -3.29 -22.71 -34.76
N GLY A 368 -3.63 -21.66 -34.00
CA GLY A 368 -4.89 -20.93 -34.15
C GLY A 368 -6.09 -21.69 -33.58
N ILE A 369 -7.31 -21.26 -33.92
CA ILE A 369 -8.53 -21.91 -33.41
C ILE A 369 -9.71 -21.82 -34.37
N GLY A 370 -10.45 -22.92 -34.53
CA GLY A 370 -11.74 -22.94 -35.22
C GLY A 370 -11.74 -22.37 -36.64
N GLY A 371 -10.65 -22.61 -37.40
CA GLY A 371 -10.44 -22.12 -38.76
C GLY A 371 -9.75 -20.75 -38.86
N LEU A 372 -9.47 -20.08 -37.73
CA LEU A 372 -8.64 -18.88 -37.69
C LEU A 372 -7.16 -19.28 -37.66
N PRO A 373 -6.28 -18.59 -38.42
CA PRO A 373 -4.86 -18.86 -38.42
C PRO A 373 -4.21 -18.58 -37.06
N ALA A 374 -3.03 -19.15 -36.86
CA ALA A 374 -2.15 -18.77 -35.75
C ALA A 374 -1.86 -17.26 -35.82
N GLY A 375 -2.28 -16.52 -34.79
CA GLY A 375 -2.11 -15.07 -34.69
C GLY A 375 -0.72 -14.72 -34.16
N LEU A 376 -0.62 -13.63 -33.40
CA LEU A 376 0.56 -13.30 -32.59
C LEU A 376 0.89 -14.48 -31.66
N GLN A 377 2.16 -14.90 -31.69
CA GLN A 377 2.65 -16.06 -30.93
C GLN A 377 3.43 -15.68 -29.68
N LYS A 378 3.96 -14.46 -29.65
CA LYS A 378 4.79 -13.96 -28.55
C LYS A 378 4.66 -12.46 -28.43
N ALA A 379 4.85 -11.96 -27.21
CA ALA A 379 5.02 -10.55 -26.91
C ALA A 379 6.25 -10.38 -26.04
N SER A 380 6.99 -9.27 -26.23
CA SER A 380 8.12 -8.92 -25.37
C SER A 380 7.68 -8.40 -24.01
N GLN A 381 6.50 -7.78 -23.96
CA GLN A 381 5.94 -7.12 -22.80
C GLN A 381 4.42 -7.25 -22.84
N ILE A 382 3.85 -7.89 -21.82
CA ILE A 382 2.40 -7.85 -21.52
C ILE A 382 2.17 -7.08 -20.22
N HIS A 383 0.93 -6.63 -20.01
CA HIS A 383 0.48 -6.06 -18.75
C HIS A 383 -0.85 -6.69 -18.35
N ALA A 384 -0.79 -7.61 -17.40
CA ALA A 384 -1.96 -8.31 -16.90
C ALA A 384 -2.05 -8.20 -15.38
N VAL A 385 -3.26 -8.10 -14.86
CA VAL A 385 -3.57 -8.32 -13.44
C VAL A 385 -4.55 -9.48 -13.35
N VAL A 386 -4.23 -10.47 -12.55
CA VAL A 386 -5.11 -11.64 -12.32
C VAL A 386 -5.52 -11.64 -10.86
N VAL A 387 -6.81 -11.78 -10.61
CA VAL A 387 -7.43 -11.85 -9.29
C VAL A 387 -8.20 -13.16 -9.19
N ALA A 388 -7.82 -14.02 -8.26
CA ALA A 388 -8.39 -15.36 -8.07
C ALA A 388 -9.65 -15.37 -7.19
N ASP A 389 -10.49 -14.34 -7.33
CA ASP A 389 -11.84 -14.28 -6.78
C ASP A 389 -12.66 -13.31 -7.65
N ALA A 390 -13.68 -13.82 -8.35
CA ALA A 390 -14.62 -12.99 -9.11
C ALA A 390 -15.83 -12.54 -8.29
N ASP A 391 -16.20 -13.31 -7.26
CA ASP A 391 -17.30 -13.00 -6.35
C ASP A 391 -17.04 -11.72 -5.54
N MET A 392 -15.77 -11.32 -5.37
CA MET A 392 -15.42 -10.03 -4.74
C MET A 392 -16.09 -8.81 -5.42
N LEU A 393 -16.48 -8.95 -6.69
CA LEU A 393 -17.17 -7.92 -7.47
C LEU A 393 -18.69 -7.93 -7.30
N SER A 394 -19.23 -8.94 -6.63
CA SER A 394 -20.67 -9.11 -6.47
C SER A 394 -21.27 -8.05 -5.53
N ASP A 395 -22.51 -7.66 -5.79
CA ASP A 395 -23.26 -6.74 -4.94
C ASP A 395 -23.49 -7.32 -3.53
N ALA A 396 -23.39 -8.64 -3.36
CA ALA A 396 -23.53 -9.33 -2.07
C ALA A 396 -22.34 -9.09 -1.12
N LEU A 397 -21.12 -8.91 -1.66
CA LEU A 397 -19.92 -8.59 -0.87
C LEU A 397 -19.63 -7.08 -0.81
N ASN A 398 -20.37 -6.27 -1.58
CA ASN A 398 -20.14 -4.83 -1.71
C ASN A 398 -21.31 -4.02 -1.17
N ASP A 399 -21.31 -3.78 0.14
CA ASP A 399 -22.29 -2.93 0.82
C ASP A 399 -22.00 -1.43 0.63
N PRO A 400 -23.02 -0.53 0.74
CA PRO A 400 -22.83 0.89 0.47
C PRO A 400 -21.78 1.57 1.38
N GLY A 401 -21.56 0.99 2.57
CA GLY A 401 -20.57 1.47 3.54
C GLY A 401 -19.16 0.89 3.36
N ASN A 402 -18.99 -0.17 2.57
CA ASN A 402 -17.68 -0.76 2.27
C ASN A 402 -17.56 -1.09 0.78
N ASN A 403 -16.98 -0.15 0.03
CA ASN A 403 -16.75 -0.27 -1.41
C ASN A 403 -15.27 -0.55 -1.73
N ASP A 404 -14.51 -1.11 -0.79
CA ASP A 404 -13.07 -1.31 -0.97
C ASP A 404 -12.74 -2.33 -2.09
N ASN A 405 -13.56 -3.36 -2.31
CA ASN A 405 -13.37 -4.27 -3.44
C ASN A 405 -13.60 -3.57 -4.79
N ILE A 406 -14.69 -2.78 -4.90
CA ILE A 406 -14.94 -1.96 -6.10
C ILE A 406 -13.79 -0.97 -6.29
N ARG A 407 -13.33 -0.30 -5.23
CA ARG A 407 -12.19 0.62 -5.28
C ARG A 407 -10.92 -0.06 -5.75
N PHE A 408 -10.64 -1.27 -5.28
CA PHE A 408 -9.52 -2.07 -5.76
C PHE A 408 -9.61 -2.36 -7.26
N ALA A 409 -10.79 -2.75 -7.76
CA ALA A 409 -11.01 -2.95 -9.19
C ALA A 409 -10.83 -1.66 -10.01
N LEU A 410 -11.37 -0.53 -9.53
CA LEU A 410 -11.22 0.78 -10.16
C LEU A 410 -9.74 1.22 -10.19
N ASN A 411 -9.01 1.07 -9.09
CA ASN A 411 -7.58 1.40 -9.03
C ASN A 411 -6.74 0.60 -10.03
N ILE A 412 -7.05 -0.70 -10.19
CA ILE A 412 -6.39 -1.54 -11.19
C ILE A 412 -6.66 -0.98 -12.59
N LEU A 413 -7.92 -0.70 -12.90
CA LEU A 413 -8.31 -0.17 -14.21
C LEU A 413 -7.75 1.21 -14.48
N ASP A 414 -7.73 2.10 -13.49
CA ASP A 414 -7.12 3.42 -13.59
C ASP A 414 -5.63 3.30 -13.90
N ASN A 415 -4.93 2.41 -13.20
CA ASN A 415 -3.51 2.17 -13.45
C ASN A 415 -3.26 1.54 -14.83
N LEU A 416 -4.05 0.57 -15.26
CA LEU A 416 -3.89 -0.04 -16.58
C LEU A 416 -4.24 0.96 -17.68
N ALA A 417 -5.34 1.69 -17.56
CA ALA A 417 -5.75 2.69 -18.54
C ALA A 417 -4.87 3.95 -18.54
N ALA A 418 -4.01 4.15 -17.54
CA ALA A 418 -3.13 5.30 -17.45
C ALA A 418 -2.26 5.47 -18.71
N PRO A 419 -2.10 6.71 -19.20
CA PRO A 419 -1.12 7.04 -20.23
C PRO A 419 0.29 6.60 -19.81
N GLU A 420 1.14 6.29 -20.79
CA GLU A 420 2.50 5.77 -20.55
C GLU A 420 3.32 6.67 -19.61
N ALA A 421 3.24 8.00 -19.79
CA ALA A 421 3.91 8.97 -18.93
C ALA A 421 3.53 8.87 -17.44
N LEU A 422 2.28 8.48 -17.14
CA LEU A 422 1.81 8.27 -15.77
C LEU A 422 2.09 6.84 -15.29
N ALA A 423 2.00 5.84 -16.18
CA ALA A 423 2.29 4.45 -15.88
C ALA A 423 3.77 4.22 -15.50
N ASP A 424 4.68 5.03 -16.03
CA ASP A 424 6.11 4.99 -15.71
C ASP A 424 6.45 5.61 -14.34
N ILE A 425 5.52 6.35 -13.74
CA ILE A 425 5.65 6.84 -12.36
C ILE A 425 5.43 5.66 -11.42
N ARG A 426 6.51 4.92 -11.17
CA ARG A 426 6.49 3.77 -10.29
C ARG A 426 6.54 4.21 -8.82
N PRO A 427 5.71 3.59 -7.95
CA PRO A 427 5.84 3.78 -6.52
C PRO A 427 7.26 3.47 -6.05
N ARG A 428 7.84 4.36 -5.24
CA ARG A 428 9.17 4.11 -4.69
C ARG A 428 9.03 3.20 -3.49
N SER A 429 9.61 2.00 -3.62
CA SER A 429 9.74 1.08 -2.50
C SER A 429 10.58 1.73 -1.40
N MET A 430 9.94 2.12 -0.30
CA MET A 430 10.65 2.38 0.94
C MET A 430 11.17 1.03 1.44
N THR A 431 12.42 0.67 1.11
CA THR A 431 13.03 -0.57 1.59
C THR A 431 13.27 -0.48 3.10
N GLY A 432 12.27 -0.87 3.87
CA GLY A 432 12.36 -1.09 5.31
C GLY A 432 13.03 -2.42 5.61
N HIS A 433 14.27 -2.66 5.16
CA HIS A 433 15.00 -3.90 5.48
C HIS A 433 15.04 -4.16 7.00
N THR A 434 15.05 -3.09 7.81
CA THR A 434 14.97 -3.14 9.28
C THR A 434 13.60 -3.57 9.83
N LEU A 435 12.51 -3.36 9.08
CA LEU A 435 11.16 -3.76 9.48
C LEU A 435 10.88 -5.24 9.24
N HIS A 436 11.52 -5.88 8.26
CA HIS A 436 11.24 -7.28 7.93
C HIS A 436 11.60 -8.23 9.08
N VAL A 437 12.76 -8.02 9.73
CA VAL A 437 13.18 -8.81 10.89
C VAL A 437 12.22 -8.59 12.07
N LEU A 438 11.84 -7.34 12.35
CA LEU A 438 10.89 -7.03 13.42
C LEU A 438 9.49 -7.61 13.16
N LYS A 439 9.03 -7.58 11.90
CA LYS A 439 7.74 -8.18 11.49
C LYS A 439 7.78 -9.71 11.62
N ALA A 440 8.86 -10.35 11.20
CA ALA A 440 9.04 -11.80 11.33
C ALA A 440 9.08 -12.23 12.81
N MET A 441 9.85 -11.52 13.65
CA MET A 441 9.89 -11.76 15.10
C MET A 441 8.53 -11.53 15.77
N GLY A 442 7.79 -10.50 15.34
CA GLY A 442 6.44 -10.26 15.82
C GLY A 442 5.46 -11.39 15.46
N ALA A 443 5.53 -11.91 14.24
CA ALA A 443 4.70 -13.04 13.81
C ALA A 443 5.03 -14.33 14.58
N ALA A 444 6.32 -14.60 14.83
CA ALA A 444 6.74 -15.75 15.64
C ALA A 444 6.27 -15.64 17.10
N ALA A 445 6.37 -14.44 17.69
CA ALA A 445 5.86 -14.17 19.04
C ALA A 445 4.34 -14.40 19.15
N GLU A 446 3.58 -13.95 18.15
CA GLU A 446 2.12 -14.15 18.11
C GLU A 446 1.74 -15.63 18.01
N GLN A 447 2.47 -16.41 17.21
CA GLN A 447 2.25 -17.85 17.12
C GLN A 447 2.51 -18.54 18.47
N HIS A 448 3.65 -18.24 19.11
CA HIS A 448 3.96 -18.77 20.44
C HIS A 448 2.94 -18.37 21.51
N TYR A 449 2.40 -17.16 21.43
CA TYR A 449 1.33 -16.73 22.33
C TYR A 449 0.07 -17.59 22.13
N ARG A 450 -0.39 -17.78 20.88
CA ARG A 450 -1.61 -18.54 20.58
C ARG A 450 -1.51 -20.01 20.99
N GLU A 451 -0.37 -20.66 20.74
CA GLU A 451 -0.12 -22.06 21.13
C GLU A 451 -0.28 -22.27 22.64
N LYS A 452 0.13 -21.29 23.46
CA LYS A 452 0.04 -21.36 24.92
C LYS A 452 -1.27 -20.81 25.48
N ALA A 453 -1.90 -19.84 24.82
CA ALA A 453 -3.05 -19.10 25.35
C ALA A 453 -4.41 -19.74 25.03
N GLY A 454 -4.51 -20.58 24.00
CA GLY A 454 -5.81 -21.07 23.50
C GLY A 454 -6.69 -21.79 24.53
N GLU A 455 -6.10 -22.65 25.38
CA GLU A 455 -6.86 -23.35 26.43
C GLU A 455 -7.34 -22.40 27.55
N LEU A 456 -6.52 -21.39 27.89
CA LEU A 456 -6.82 -20.40 28.91
C LEU A 456 -7.91 -19.42 28.44
N GLU A 457 -7.91 -19.03 27.16
CA GLU A 457 -8.95 -18.19 26.55
C GLU A 457 -10.31 -18.91 26.56
N LEU A 458 -10.34 -20.19 26.18
CA LEU A 458 -11.55 -21.02 26.27
C LEU A 458 -12.04 -21.18 27.70
N SER A 459 -11.12 -21.33 28.66
CA SER A 459 -11.47 -21.40 30.09
C SER A 459 -12.07 -20.07 30.56
N LEU A 460 -11.50 -18.93 30.17
CA LEU A 460 -11.99 -17.60 30.52
C LEU A 460 -13.41 -17.36 29.99
N GLU A 461 -13.68 -17.74 28.74
CA GLU A 461 -15.03 -17.64 28.17
C GLU A 461 -16.06 -18.48 28.92
N ARG A 462 -15.70 -19.71 29.32
CA ARG A 462 -16.57 -20.58 30.12
C ARG A 462 -16.86 -19.95 31.48
N THR A 463 -15.82 -19.51 32.19
CA THR A 463 -15.95 -18.85 33.50
C THR A 463 -16.82 -17.58 33.40
N GLU A 464 -16.70 -16.78 32.34
CA GLU A 464 -17.53 -15.59 32.12
C GLU A 464 -19.01 -15.94 31.89
N ARG A 465 -19.29 -16.95 31.06
CA ARG A 465 -20.66 -17.44 30.83
C ARG A 465 -21.29 -17.98 32.10
N GLU A 466 -20.57 -18.79 32.87
CA GLU A 466 -21.05 -19.33 34.15
C GLU A 466 -21.34 -18.20 35.15
N TRP A 467 -20.48 -17.20 35.24
CA TRP A 467 -20.72 -16.03 36.08
C TRP A 467 -21.96 -15.24 35.67
N GLN A 468 -22.18 -15.02 34.37
CA GLN A 468 -23.36 -14.34 33.85
C GLN A 468 -24.66 -15.09 34.16
N THR A 469 -24.66 -16.43 34.10
CA THR A 469 -25.84 -17.23 34.44
C THR A 469 -26.19 -17.17 35.93
N LEU A 470 -25.18 -17.05 36.80
CA LEU A 470 -25.35 -16.97 38.25
C LEU A 470 -25.64 -15.55 38.75
N HIS A 471 -25.52 -14.53 37.90
CA HIS A 471 -25.74 -13.13 38.25
C HIS A 471 -26.84 -12.45 37.42
N PRO A 472 -28.12 -12.87 37.54
CA PRO A 472 -29.23 -12.15 36.91
C PRO A 472 -29.48 -10.81 37.61
N GLN A 473 -29.71 -9.74 36.84
CA GLN A 473 -29.95 -8.36 37.32
C GLN A 473 -31.29 -8.16 38.06
N ALA A 474 -32.06 -9.21 38.34
CA ALA A 474 -33.33 -9.13 39.07
C ALA A 474 -33.23 -9.87 40.42
N VAL A 475 -32.98 -9.13 41.49
CA VAL A 475 -32.97 -9.63 42.87
C VAL A 475 -34.38 -10.07 43.24
N THR A 476 -34.62 -11.39 43.32
CA THR A 476 -35.79 -11.94 44.02
C THR A 476 -35.27 -12.62 45.29
N LEU A 477 -35.68 -12.11 46.45
CA LEU A 477 -35.19 -12.53 47.76
C LEU A 477 -35.79 -13.90 48.13
N THR A 478 -35.05 -14.99 47.89
CA THR A 478 -35.31 -16.32 48.48
C THR A 478 -34.11 -16.78 49.33
N PRO A 479 -34.33 -17.43 50.49
CA PRO A 479 -33.31 -17.76 51.48
C PRO A 479 -32.53 -19.06 51.14
N GLN A 480 -31.85 -19.10 49.99
CA GLN A 480 -30.84 -20.12 49.65
C GLN A 480 -29.47 -19.46 49.35
N SER A 481 -29.07 -18.50 50.19
CA SER A 481 -27.97 -17.56 49.90
C SER A 481 -26.56 -18.04 50.27
N VAL A 482 -26.40 -19.18 50.95
CA VAL A 482 -25.08 -19.59 51.47
C VAL A 482 -24.19 -20.23 50.39
N ASP A 483 -24.73 -21.12 49.55
CA ASP A 483 -23.94 -21.85 48.52
C ASP A 483 -23.66 -21.04 47.24
N ILE A 484 -24.54 -20.09 46.91
CA ILE A 484 -24.38 -19.19 45.75
C ILE A 484 -23.21 -18.21 45.99
N SER A 485 -23.02 -17.78 47.24
CA SER A 485 -21.99 -16.78 47.60
C SER A 485 -20.56 -17.32 47.45
N THR A 486 -20.30 -18.58 47.81
CA THR A 486 -18.98 -19.22 47.72
C THR A 486 -18.59 -19.52 46.28
N ARG A 487 -19.54 -20.00 45.46
CA ARG A 487 -19.32 -20.25 44.02
C ARG A 487 -19.08 -18.96 43.23
N LEU A 488 -19.81 -17.88 43.54
CA LEU A 488 -19.55 -16.56 42.95
C LEU A 488 -18.18 -15.99 43.33
N GLN A 489 -17.72 -16.20 44.57
CA GLN A 489 -16.38 -15.80 45.00
C GLN A 489 -15.28 -16.58 44.26
N ALA A 490 -15.47 -17.90 44.05
CA ALA A 490 -14.55 -18.73 43.28
C ALA A 490 -14.47 -18.26 41.80
N LEU A 491 -15.61 -18.03 41.15
CA LEU A 491 -15.66 -17.52 39.78
C LEU A 491 -15.04 -16.12 39.66
N ASN A 492 -15.28 -15.22 40.62
CA ASN A 492 -14.63 -13.90 40.64
C ASN A 492 -13.10 -14.01 40.76
N LYS A 493 -12.60 -14.97 41.55
CA LYS A 493 -11.16 -15.22 41.68
C LYS A 493 -10.56 -15.74 40.37
N GLU A 494 -11.25 -16.63 39.66
CA GLU A 494 -10.83 -17.13 38.34
C GLU A 494 -10.86 -16.03 37.27
N ARG A 495 -11.89 -15.18 37.26
CA ARG A 495 -11.98 -14.01 36.37
C ARG A 495 -10.87 -12.99 36.55
N LEU A 496 -10.24 -12.94 37.73
CA LEU A 496 -9.06 -12.10 37.98
C LEU A 496 -7.76 -12.82 37.61
N ARG A 497 -7.68 -14.13 37.88
CA ARG A 497 -6.48 -14.94 37.66
C ARG A 497 -6.20 -15.20 36.18
N LEU A 498 -7.22 -15.62 35.42
CA LEU A 498 -7.06 -16.02 34.02
C LEU A 498 -6.54 -14.88 33.12
N PRO A 499 -7.03 -13.62 33.22
CA PRO A 499 -6.46 -12.51 32.47
C PRO A 499 -5.02 -12.16 32.88
N MET A 500 -4.67 -12.35 34.16
CA MET A 500 -3.29 -12.14 34.62
C MET A 500 -2.33 -13.18 34.01
N GLU A 501 -2.73 -14.45 33.96
CA GLU A 501 -1.95 -15.52 33.33
C GLU A 501 -1.83 -15.29 31.82
N LEU A 502 -2.91 -14.90 31.13
CA LEU A 502 -2.87 -14.52 29.71
C LEU A 502 -1.94 -13.31 29.47
N HIS A 503 -1.99 -12.30 30.33
CA HIS A 503 -1.07 -11.17 30.24
C HIS A 503 0.39 -11.59 30.44
N GLY A 504 0.67 -12.46 31.41
CA GLY A 504 1.99 -13.03 31.66
C GLY A 504 2.54 -13.77 30.44
N LEU A 505 1.72 -14.64 29.83
CA LEU A 505 2.06 -15.36 28.60
C LEU A 505 2.32 -14.41 27.43
N LYS A 506 1.54 -13.33 27.31
CA LYS A 506 1.75 -12.31 26.28
C LYS A 506 3.07 -11.58 26.46
N VAL A 507 3.42 -11.21 27.70
CA VAL A 507 4.70 -10.56 28.00
C VAL A 507 5.87 -11.49 27.67
N GLU A 508 5.78 -12.76 28.05
CA GLU A 508 6.80 -13.78 27.76
C GLU A 508 6.99 -13.97 26.25
N ALA A 509 5.89 -14.18 25.52
CA ALA A 509 5.92 -14.38 24.07
C ALA A 509 6.55 -13.18 23.32
N TYR A 510 6.33 -11.95 23.81
CA TYR A 510 6.84 -10.73 23.18
C TYR A 510 8.18 -10.20 23.73
N ALA A 511 8.81 -10.91 24.68
CA ALA A 511 10.00 -10.42 25.40
C ALA A 511 11.20 -10.13 24.48
N GLU A 512 11.50 -11.02 23.52
CA GLU A 512 12.61 -10.84 22.58
C GLU A 512 12.42 -9.63 21.67
N LEU A 513 11.19 -9.44 21.17
CA LEU A 513 10.82 -8.29 20.35
C LEU A 513 11.01 -6.98 21.13
N GLN A 514 10.61 -6.96 22.41
CA GLN A 514 10.77 -5.78 23.26
C GLN A 514 12.24 -5.46 23.54
N ARG A 515 13.07 -6.48 23.80
CA ARG A 515 14.52 -6.31 24.02
C ARG A 515 15.21 -5.71 22.80
N LEU A 516 14.91 -6.21 21.60
CA LEU A 516 15.48 -5.67 20.37
C LEU A 516 15.04 -4.21 20.11
N LYS A 517 13.75 -3.91 20.30
CA LYS A 517 13.22 -2.54 20.19
C LYS A 517 13.95 -1.59 21.15
N PHE A 518 14.21 -2.04 22.39
CA PHE A 518 14.95 -1.25 23.38
C PHE A 518 16.40 -0.98 22.96
N ILE A 519 17.12 -2.00 22.47
CA ILE A 519 18.51 -1.86 22.00
C ILE A 519 18.59 -0.87 20.84
N ILE A 520 17.72 -1.01 19.84
CA ILE A 520 17.68 -0.10 18.67
C ILE A 520 17.46 1.35 19.14
N LYS A 521 16.51 1.57 20.07
CA LYS A 521 16.24 2.89 20.63
C LYS A 521 17.46 3.48 21.33
N LEU A 522 18.20 2.67 22.11
CA LEU A 522 19.39 3.11 22.82
C LEU A 522 20.51 3.51 21.84
N VAL A 523 20.76 2.70 20.81
CA VAL A 523 21.74 3.00 19.76
C VAL A 523 21.41 4.30 19.03
N LEU A 524 20.15 4.51 18.66
CA LEU A 524 19.72 5.72 17.95
C LEU A 524 19.91 6.99 18.79
N ILE A 525 19.62 6.91 20.09
CA ILE A 525 19.80 8.02 21.04
C ILE A 525 21.31 8.32 21.24
N ALA A 526 22.15 7.29 21.28
CA ALA A 526 23.58 7.44 21.52
C ALA A 526 24.38 7.91 20.28
N ALA A 527 23.87 7.69 19.07
CA ALA A 527 24.60 7.98 17.83
C ALA A 527 24.88 9.48 17.61
N VAL A 528 23.89 10.35 17.83
CA VAL A 528 24.01 11.79 17.55
C VAL A 528 25.05 12.48 18.44
N PRO A 529 25.06 12.30 19.78
CA PRO A 529 26.10 12.87 20.64
C PRO A 529 27.51 12.36 20.27
N LEU A 530 27.62 11.08 19.89
CA LEU A 530 28.90 10.46 19.58
C LEU A 530 29.52 11.05 18.30
N VAL A 531 28.70 11.29 17.27
CA VAL A 531 29.14 11.99 16.05
C VAL A 531 29.56 13.44 16.35
N LEU A 532 28.83 14.17 17.19
CA LEU A 532 29.21 15.53 17.58
C LEU A 532 30.54 15.56 18.36
N CYS A 533 30.75 14.59 19.27
CA CYS A 533 32.02 14.43 19.97
C CYS A 533 33.18 14.12 19.01
N LEU A 534 32.96 13.26 18.00
CA LEU A 534 33.98 12.95 16.99
C LEU A 534 34.33 14.16 16.12
N ILE A 535 33.33 14.97 15.73
CA ILE A 535 33.55 16.22 14.98
C ILE A 535 34.34 17.23 15.83
N ALA A 536 33.96 17.40 17.10
CA ALA A 536 34.68 18.28 18.01
C ALA A 536 36.13 17.82 18.23
N TRP A 537 36.35 16.51 18.35
CA TRP A 537 37.69 15.95 18.50
C TRP A 537 38.54 16.10 17.23
N ALA A 538 37.96 15.89 16.04
CA ALA A 538 38.64 16.12 14.77
C ALA A 538 39.03 17.59 14.59
N LEU A 539 38.17 18.53 14.98
CA LEU A 539 38.47 19.97 14.97
C LEU A 539 39.61 20.34 15.94
N LEU A 540 39.64 19.74 17.13
CA LEU A 540 40.73 19.93 18.10
C LEU A 540 42.06 19.40 17.57
N LEU A 541 42.07 18.21 16.95
CA LEU A 541 43.28 17.63 16.35
C LEU A 541 43.79 18.46 15.17
N TYR A 542 42.87 19.00 14.36
CA TYR A 542 43.22 19.89 13.25
C TYR A 542 43.85 21.20 13.74
N GLN A 543 43.31 21.79 14.80
CA GLN A 543 43.85 23.01 15.41
C GLN A 543 45.22 22.78 16.06
N ASN A 544 45.43 21.64 16.72
CA ASN A 544 46.70 21.31 17.35
C ASN A 544 47.81 21.01 16.33
N ARG A 545 47.50 20.34 15.21
CA ARG A 545 48.47 20.11 14.12
C ARG A 545 48.93 21.41 13.44
N ARG A 546 48.09 22.44 13.40
CA ARG A 546 48.48 23.76 12.87
C ARG A 546 49.33 24.59 13.85
N ARG A 547 49.38 24.22 15.14
CA ARG A 547 50.18 24.92 16.17
C ARG A 547 51.59 24.33 16.35
N THR A 548 51.89 23.19 15.73
CA THR A 548 53.21 22.55 15.75
C THR A 548 53.92 22.73 14.41
N LEU A 549 54.31 23.96 14.09
CA LEU A 549 55.42 24.23 13.17
C LEU A 549 56.48 24.97 14.00
N PRO A 550 57.66 24.37 14.28
CA PRO A 550 58.70 25.01 15.07
C PRO A 550 59.31 26.20 14.29
N PRO A 551 59.72 27.29 14.97
CA PRO A 551 60.50 28.32 14.34
C PRO A 551 61.91 27.78 14.12
N VAL A 552 62.34 27.64 12.87
CA VAL A 552 63.74 27.40 12.51
C VAL A 552 64.34 28.71 12.02
N ALA A 553 65.53 28.97 12.54
CA ALA A 553 66.26 30.22 12.60
C ALA A 553 66.70 30.79 11.23
N PHE A 554 66.80 32.11 11.17
CA PHE A 554 67.72 32.83 10.29
C PHE A 554 68.67 33.62 11.18
N ASP A 555 69.93 33.19 11.20
CA ASP A 555 71.07 34.12 11.27
C ASP A 555 71.23 34.81 9.91
#